data_AF-A0A9W7CW82-F1
#
_entry.id   AF-A0A9W7CW82-F1
#
_cell.length_a   1.000
_cell.length_b   1.000
_cell.length_c   1.000
_cell.angle_alpha   90.00
_cell.angle_beta   90.00
_cell.angle_gamma   90.00
#
_symmetry.space_group_name_H-M   'P 1'
#
loop_
_entity.id
_entity.type
_entity.pdbx_description
1 polymer ?
#
loop_
_entity_poly.entity_id
_entity_poly.type
_entity_poly.pdbx_seq_one_letter_code
_entity_poly.pdbx_strand_id
1 'polypeptide(L)'
;MHLSNARSPVLITLWLGANDAALADGTAARQHVPVADYKVNLAKIVQAYQTSAPSARVLLITPPHVDDAIRKSRSPAGLPERTNAAAAKYARACVEVADELKMPVLDLYSFFNAMPESERAACLDDGLHFTATGNRLVDAQVHKKIRDAFPEVVQQLEAWQLPDFHIWMDAWFIQFALPVIKRELVSGGVSPSLITLWLGANDAALADGPSSRQHVAVEGYASNLEEIVLALRTSAPNADLLIITPPHVDDAARRHRRAGHLDRSNAMAGAYAKACVDTAEKLRVPVLDLHTIFNALSAHEQTMALADGLHLSAWGNRLVDRLLWAKVADAFPALASRLQVQVIPNWDRLT
;
A
#
# COMPACT_ATOMS: atom_id res chain seq x y z
N MET A 1 -11.70 -15.58 -29.64
CA MET A 1 -11.58 -15.65 -28.17
C MET A 1 -10.55 -14.61 -27.75
N HIS A 2 -10.98 -13.38 -27.48
CA HIS A 2 -10.07 -12.32 -27.00
C HIS A 2 -10.06 -12.35 -25.47
N LEU A 3 -8.95 -12.81 -24.90
CA LEU A 3 -8.61 -12.53 -23.51
C LEU A 3 -8.11 -11.09 -23.43
N SER A 4 -9.00 -10.12 -23.22
CA SER A 4 -8.61 -8.72 -22.98
C SER A 4 -9.31 -8.19 -21.73
N ASN A 5 -8.94 -8.73 -20.58
CA ASN A 5 -9.31 -8.20 -19.26
C ASN A 5 -8.08 -7.79 -18.43
N ALA A 6 -6.89 -7.71 -19.02
CA ALA A 6 -5.74 -7.10 -18.36
C ALA A 6 -5.97 -5.58 -18.30
N ARG A 7 -6.15 -5.04 -17.09
CA ARG A 7 -6.19 -3.59 -16.86
C ARG A 7 -4.96 -2.97 -17.50
N SER A 8 -5.15 -2.11 -18.49
CA SER A 8 -4.04 -1.31 -19.02
C SER A 8 -3.64 -0.28 -17.97
N PRO A 9 -2.35 -0.16 -17.63
CA PRO A 9 -1.90 0.82 -16.65
C PRO A 9 -2.23 2.24 -17.12
N VAL A 10 -2.59 3.11 -16.17
CA VAL A 10 -2.83 4.54 -16.45
C VAL A 10 -1.50 5.30 -16.56
N LEU A 11 -0.51 4.91 -15.76
CA LEU A 11 0.83 5.48 -15.74
C LEU A 11 1.88 4.37 -15.58
N ILE A 12 2.96 4.46 -16.33
CA ILE A 12 4.14 3.61 -16.26
C ILE A 12 5.33 4.52 -15.95
N THR A 13 6.04 4.25 -14.85
CA THR A 13 7.28 4.95 -14.52
C THR A 13 8.48 4.05 -14.83
N LEU A 14 9.43 4.55 -15.63
CA LEU A 14 10.66 3.84 -15.97
C LEU A 14 11.84 4.50 -15.27
N TRP A 15 12.38 3.81 -14.26
CA TRP A 15 13.48 4.28 -13.44
C TRP A 15 14.67 3.33 -13.53
N LEU A 16 15.39 3.40 -14.65
CA LEU A 16 16.50 2.50 -15.00
C LEU A 16 17.79 3.31 -15.19
N GLY A 17 18.95 2.67 -15.07
CA GLY A 17 20.26 3.32 -15.27
C GLY A 17 21.15 3.34 -14.04
N ALA A 18 20.61 3.12 -12.82
CA ALA A 18 21.43 3.12 -11.61
C ALA A 18 22.34 1.88 -11.56
N ASN A 19 21.81 0.73 -11.97
CA ASN A 19 22.58 -0.50 -12.05
C ASN A 19 23.58 -0.46 -13.21
N ASP A 20 23.10 -0.01 -14.38
CA ASP A 20 23.85 0.17 -15.62
C ASP A 20 25.10 1.03 -15.44
N ALA A 21 25.02 2.01 -14.52
CA ALA A 21 26.10 2.93 -14.15
C ALA A 21 27.22 2.32 -13.29
N ALA A 22 27.21 1.00 -13.05
CA ALA A 22 28.37 0.31 -12.49
C ALA A 22 29.63 0.62 -13.30
N LEU A 23 30.76 0.76 -12.63
CA LEU A 23 32.06 0.88 -13.30
C LEU A 23 32.42 -0.47 -13.93
N ALA A 24 32.89 -0.44 -15.18
CA ALA A 24 33.24 -1.65 -15.95
C ALA A 24 34.39 -2.45 -15.34
N ASP A 25 35.24 -1.80 -14.54
CA ASP A 25 36.37 -2.37 -13.81
C ASP A 25 36.08 -2.54 -12.30
N GLY A 26 34.85 -2.26 -11.86
CA GLY A 26 34.42 -2.36 -10.47
C GLY A 26 33.92 -3.75 -10.07
N THR A 27 33.70 -3.97 -8.77
CA THR A 27 33.16 -5.24 -8.25
C THR A 27 31.73 -5.54 -8.73
N ALA A 28 31.02 -4.53 -9.23
CA ALA A 28 29.69 -4.65 -9.83
C ALA A 28 29.70 -4.65 -11.37
N ALA A 29 30.85 -4.88 -12.02
CA ALA A 29 31.01 -4.82 -13.48
C ALA A 29 29.99 -5.65 -14.27
N ARG A 30 29.48 -6.76 -13.69
CA ARG A 30 28.41 -7.58 -14.30
C ARG A 30 27.11 -6.81 -14.60
N GLN A 31 26.90 -5.67 -13.94
CA GLN A 31 25.74 -4.81 -14.12
C GLN A 31 26.01 -3.67 -15.10
N HIS A 32 27.27 -3.47 -15.52
CA HIS A 32 27.63 -2.38 -16.42
C HIS A 32 27.01 -2.58 -17.79
N VAL A 33 26.36 -1.53 -18.30
CA VAL A 33 25.86 -1.46 -19.68
C VAL A 33 26.47 -0.25 -20.34
N PRO A 34 27.17 -0.36 -21.49
CA PRO A 34 27.70 0.81 -22.19
C PRO A 34 26.61 1.86 -22.44
N VAL A 35 26.93 3.15 -22.26
CA VAL A 35 25.92 4.24 -22.32
C VAL A 35 25.15 4.24 -23.65
N ALA A 36 25.82 3.92 -24.76
CA ALA A 36 25.16 3.80 -26.06
C ALA A 36 24.10 2.69 -26.09
N ASP A 37 24.42 1.53 -25.52
CA ASP A 37 23.49 0.39 -25.42
C ASP A 37 22.34 0.70 -24.46
N TYR A 38 22.62 1.38 -23.34
CA TYR A 38 21.59 1.86 -22.42
C TYR A 38 20.57 2.77 -23.14
N LYS A 39 21.02 3.74 -23.96
CA LYS A 39 20.11 4.61 -24.74
C LYS A 39 19.21 3.79 -25.66
N VAL A 40 19.81 2.88 -26.44
CA VAL A 40 19.10 2.02 -27.39
C VAL A 40 18.08 1.13 -26.66
N ASN A 41 18.47 0.53 -25.53
CA ASN A 41 17.62 -0.36 -24.77
C ASN A 41 16.47 0.38 -24.11
N LEU A 42 16.74 1.54 -23.50
CA LEU A 42 15.71 2.38 -22.89
C LEU A 42 14.67 2.83 -23.92
N ALA A 43 15.10 3.25 -25.11
CA ALA A 43 14.19 3.62 -26.19
C ALA A 43 13.30 2.45 -26.65
N LYS A 44 13.88 1.24 -26.80
CA LYS A 44 13.13 0.02 -27.13
C LYS A 44 12.08 -0.32 -26.06
N ILE A 45 12.43 -0.19 -24.79
CA ILE A 45 11.51 -0.46 -23.66
C ILE A 45 10.34 0.53 -23.70
N VAL A 46 10.61 1.83 -23.88
CA VAL A 46 9.56 2.86 -23.98
C VAL A 46 8.61 2.55 -25.14
N GLN A 47 9.15 2.25 -26.33
CA GLN A 47 8.35 1.92 -27.52
C GLN A 47 7.51 0.65 -27.34
N ALA A 48 8.04 -0.36 -26.65
CA ALA A 48 7.31 -1.57 -26.32
C ALA A 48 6.09 -1.27 -25.42
N TYR A 49 6.24 -0.38 -24.43
CA TYR A 49 5.11 0.05 -23.59
C TYR A 49 4.10 0.91 -24.33
N GLN A 50 4.55 1.83 -25.20
CA GLN A 50 3.64 2.60 -26.06
C GLN A 50 2.80 1.70 -26.99
N THR A 51 3.36 0.57 -27.42
CA THR A 51 2.66 -0.41 -28.27
C THR A 51 1.69 -1.28 -27.47
N SER A 52 2.13 -1.80 -26.32
CA SER A 52 1.37 -2.76 -25.51
C SER A 52 0.34 -2.12 -24.59
N ALA A 53 0.53 -0.85 -24.23
CA ALA A 53 -0.37 -0.07 -23.38
C ALA A 53 -0.56 1.35 -23.95
N PRO A 54 -1.21 1.51 -25.13
CA PRO A 54 -1.28 2.78 -25.85
C PRO A 54 -2.03 3.88 -25.10
N SER A 55 -2.89 3.53 -24.14
CA SER A 55 -3.57 4.49 -23.27
C SER A 55 -2.74 4.94 -22.07
N ALA A 56 -1.66 4.22 -21.74
CA ALA A 56 -0.82 4.54 -20.59
C ALA A 56 0.03 5.77 -20.85
N ARG A 57 0.23 6.58 -19.82
CA ARG A 57 1.27 7.60 -19.81
C ARG A 57 2.60 6.96 -19.40
N VAL A 58 3.70 7.43 -19.98
CA VAL A 58 5.05 6.97 -19.63
C VAL A 58 5.84 8.14 -19.06
N LEU A 59 6.41 7.96 -17.87
CA LEU A 59 7.31 8.89 -17.21
C LEU A 59 8.69 8.25 -17.07
N LEU A 60 9.71 8.87 -17.66
CA LEU A 60 11.10 8.46 -17.40
C LEU A 60 11.60 9.12 -16.11
N ILE A 61 12.40 8.41 -15.34
CA ILE A 61 13.04 8.90 -14.13
C ILE A 61 14.53 8.57 -14.23
N THR A 62 15.39 9.58 -14.08
CA THR A 62 16.84 9.39 -14.16
C THR A 62 17.37 8.61 -12.94
N PRO A 63 18.46 7.84 -13.05
CA PRO A 63 19.18 7.41 -11.87
C PRO A 63 19.56 8.61 -10.99
N PRO A 64 19.50 8.51 -9.66
CA PRO A 64 19.81 9.61 -8.76
C PRO A 64 21.32 9.76 -8.52
N HIS A 65 21.72 10.64 -7.59
CA HIS A 65 23.11 10.82 -7.19
C HIS A 65 23.67 9.60 -6.43
N VAL A 66 25.00 9.50 -6.41
CA VAL A 66 25.76 8.49 -5.65
C VAL A 66 26.69 9.21 -4.67
N ASP A 67 26.90 8.63 -3.49
CA ASP A 67 27.91 9.12 -2.53
C ASP A 67 29.22 8.34 -2.70
N ASP A 68 30.13 8.91 -3.49
CA ASP A 68 31.42 8.30 -3.82
C ASP A 68 32.26 7.96 -2.58
N ALA A 69 32.19 8.77 -1.52
CA ALA A 69 32.98 8.56 -0.31
C ALA A 69 32.46 7.34 0.47
N ILE A 70 31.14 7.21 0.60
CA ILE A 70 30.52 6.03 1.22
C ILE A 70 30.74 4.78 0.36
N ARG A 71 30.61 4.87 -0.96
CA ARG A 71 30.87 3.74 -1.87
C ARG A 71 32.32 3.26 -1.80
N LYS A 72 33.26 4.20 -1.72
CA LYS A 72 34.68 3.89 -1.59
C LYS A 72 35.00 3.27 -0.23
N SER A 73 34.47 3.80 0.87
CA SER A 73 34.75 3.31 2.22
C SER A 73 34.16 1.93 2.50
N ARG A 74 33.04 1.58 1.87
CA ARG A 74 32.41 0.26 1.98
C ARG A 74 32.97 -0.78 1.01
N SER A 75 33.89 -0.40 0.12
CA SER A 75 34.51 -1.31 -0.84
C SER A 75 35.70 -2.04 -0.22
N PRO A 76 35.75 -3.39 -0.27
CA PRO A 76 36.92 -4.15 0.18
C PRO A 76 38.21 -3.79 -0.59
N ALA A 77 38.09 -3.33 -1.83
CA ALA A 77 39.22 -2.94 -2.69
C ALA A 77 39.60 -1.46 -2.54
N GLY A 78 38.88 -0.68 -1.72
CA GLY A 78 39.10 0.77 -1.59
C GLY A 78 38.75 1.57 -2.85
N LEU A 79 37.99 0.97 -3.79
CA LEU A 79 37.52 1.57 -5.03
C LEU A 79 35.98 1.47 -5.10
N PRO A 80 35.26 2.57 -5.36
CA PRO A 80 33.80 2.52 -5.45
C PRO A 80 33.39 1.73 -6.70
N GLU A 81 32.33 0.92 -6.62
CA GLU A 81 31.81 0.20 -7.79
C GLU A 81 30.89 1.07 -8.68
N ARG A 82 30.45 2.21 -8.16
CA ARG A 82 29.63 3.25 -8.80
C ARG A 82 30.09 4.60 -8.31
N THR A 83 30.02 5.59 -9.19
CA THR A 83 30.35 6.97 -8.87
C THR A 83 29.25 7.90 -9.34
N ASN A 84 29.16 9.07 -8.71
CA ASN A 84 28.24 10.12 -9.07
C ASN A 84 28.54 10.64 -10.49
N ALA A 85 29.80 10.60 -10.91
CA ALA A 85 30.22 10.95 -12.26
C ALA A 85 29.74 9.91 -13.31
N ALA A 86 29.77 8.61 -12.97
CA ALA A 86 29.19 7.57 -13.81
C ALA A 86 27.67 7.73 -13.89
N ALA A 87 26.97 7.87 -12.75
CA ALA A 87 25.53 8.11 -12.69
C ALA A 87 25.10 9.32 -13.55
N ALA A 88 25.90 10.40 -13.56
CA ALA A 88 25.68 11.58 -14.41
C ALA A 88 25.56 11.24 -15.90
N LYS A 89 26.36 10.28 -16.39
CA LYS A 89 26.35 9.89 -17.82
C LYS A 89 25.03 9.20 -18.18
N TYR A 90 24.52 8.34 -17.30
CA TYR A 90 23.25 7.63 -17.51
C TYR A 90 22.05 8.54 -17.28
N ALA A 91 22.12 9.46 -16.32
CA ALA A 91 21.10 10.48 -16.14
C ALA A 91 20.95 11.36 -17.39
N ARG A 92 22.05 11.87 -17.94
CA ARG A 92 22.03 12.61 -19.22
C ARG A 92 21.49 11.77 -20.37
N ALA A 93 21.94 10.52 -20.50
CA ALA A 93 21.45 9.62 -21.53
C ALA A 93 19.93 9.35 -21.42
N CYS A 94 19.41 9.24 -20.19
CA CYS A 94 17.97 9.09 -19.94
C CYS A 94 17.18 10.34 -20.38
N VAL A 95 17.69 11.54 -20.06
CA VAL A 95 17.11 12.82 -20.50
C VAL A 95 17.15 12.94 -22.03
N GLU A 96 18.27 12.61 -22.67
CA GLU A 96 18.40 12.63 -24.13
C GLU A 96 17.37 11.70 -24.80
N VAL A 97 17.22 10.46 -24.31
CA VAL A 97 16.22 9.53 -24.84
C VAL A 97 14.80 10.05 -24.64
N ALA A 98 14.50 10.65 -23.48
CA ALA A 98 13.20 11.25 -23.24
C ALA A 98 12.91 12.41 -24.22
N ASP A 99 13.89 13.27 -24.49
CA ASP A 99 13.79 14.38 -25.44
C ASP A 99 13.64 13.91 -26.89
N GLU A 100 14.36 12.86 -27.28
CA GLU A 100 14.27 12.19 -28.58
C GLU A 100 12.86 11.61 -28.79
N LEU A 101 12.29 10.96 -27.76
CA LEU A 101 10.96 10.35 -27.80
C LEU A 101 9.81 11.30 -27.43
N LYS A 102 10.12 12.57 -27.12
CA LYS A 102 9.15 13.59 -26.64
C LYS A 102 8.35 13.16 -25.41
N MET A 103 9.00 12.43 -24.50
CA MET A 103 8.42 11.93 -23.25
C MET A 103 8.80 12.79 -22.05
N PRO A 104 7.91 12.93 -21.04
CA PRO A 104 8.27 13.57 -19.79
C PRO A 104 9.37 12.81 -19.04
N VAL A 105 10.32 13.55 -18.47
CA VAL A 105 11.40 13.01 -17.63
C VAL A 105 11.52 13.75 -16.30
N LEU A 106 11.62 12.99 -15.20
CA LEU A 106 11.99 13.47 -13.88
C LEU A 106 13.49 13.29 -13.67
N ASP A 107 14.23 14.40 -13.70
CA ASP A 107 15.67 14.40 -13.47
C ASP A 107 16.00 14.49 -11.98
N LEU A 108 15.98 13.32 -11.32
CA LEU A 108 16.37 13.20 -9.92
C LEU A 108 17.88 13.43 -9.72
N TYR A 109 18.70 13.17 -10.74
CA TYR A 109 20.15 13.40 -10.64
C TYR A 109 20.41 14.89 -10.41
N SER A 110 19.90 15.74 -11.29
CA SER A 110 20.06 17.20 -11.18
C SER A 110 19.40 17.74 -9.90
N PHE A 111 18.23 17.22 -9.53
CA PHE A 111 17.53 17.63 -8.31
C PHE A 111 18.39 17.44 -7.04
N PHE A 112 18.93 16.23 -6.82
CA PHE A 112 19.74 15.97 -5.64
C PHE A 112 21.12 16.62 -5.70
N ASN A 113 21.72 16.74 -6.88
CA ASN A 113 23.02 17.43 -7.04
C ASN A 113 22.92 18.96 -6.91
N ALA A 114 21.71 19.55 -6.96
CA ALA A 114 21.50 20.96 -6.65
C ALA A 114 21.47 21.27 -5.15
N MET A 115 21.37 20.24 -4.29
CA MET A 115 21.37 20.40 -2.83
C MET A 115 22.80 20.52 -2.28
N PRO A 116 22.98 21.11 -1.08
CA PRO A 116 24.24 21.03 -0.36
C PRO A 116 24.69 19.57 -0.18
N GLU A 117 26.00 19.33 -0.28
CA GLU A 117 26.56 17.98 -0.27
C GLU A 117 26.17 17.17 0.98
N SER A 118 26.20 17.81 2.15
CA SER A 118 25.79 17.19 3.42
C SER A 118 24.32 16.77 3.44
N GLU A 119 23.44 17.54 2.78
CA GLU A 119 22.00 17.25 2.75
C GLU A 119 21.68 16.10 1.80
N ARG A 120 22.27 16.10 0.58
CA ARG A 120 22.08 14.98 -0.35
C ARG A 120 22.75 13.70 0.16
N ALA A 121 23.87 13.78 0.88
CA ALA A 121 24.50 12.63 1.51
C ALA A 121 23.58 12.01 2.58
N ALA A 122 22.94 12.83 3.42
CA ALA A 122 21.96 12.37 4.42
C ALA A 122 20.69 11.72 3.81
N CYS A 123 20.48 11.90 2.50
CA CYS A 123 19.40 11.23 1.78
C CYS A 123 19.73 9.78 1.42
N LEU A 124 20.97 9.30 1.58
CA LEU A 124 21.41 7.95 1.23
C LEU A 124 21.89 7.17 2.48
N ASP A 125 21.54 5.89 2.58
CA ASP A 125 21.93 5.02 3.69
C ASP A 125 23.30 4.36 3.46
N ASP A 126 23.53 3.86 2.25
CA ASP A 126 24.74 3.14 1.85
C ASP A 126 25.48 3.79 0.67
N GLY A 127 25.13 5.06 0.40
CA GLY A 127 25.61 5.82 -0.75
C GLY A 127 24.93 5.48 -2.08
N LEU A 128 23.92 4.59 -2.09
CA LEU A 128 23.06 4.29 -3.25
C LEU A 128 21.56 4.33 -2.92
N HIS A 129 21.16 3.70 -1.81
CA HIS A 129 19.76 3.54 -1.42
C HIS A 129 19.28 4.69 -0.56
N PHE A 130 18.07 5.19 -0.86
CA PHE A 130 17.51 6.33 -0.13
C PHE A 130 17.15 5.99 1.32
N THR A 131 17.45 6.92 2.22
CA THR A 131 16.89 6.94 3.58
C THR A 131 15.40 7.30 3.54
N ALA A 132 14.71 7.25 4.69
CA ALA A 132 13.33 7.75 4.80
C ALA A 132 13.20 9.24 4.41
N THR A 133 14.24 10.04 4.61
CA THR A 133 14.27 11.44 4.15
C THR A 133 14.42 11.53 2.64
N GLY A 134 15.35 10.76 2.05
CA GLY A 134 15.52 10.70 0.59
C GLY A 134 14.24 10.25 -0.12
N ASN A 135 13.60 9.18 0.37
CA ASN A 135 12.34 8.67 -0.20
C ASN A 135 11.21 9.70 -0.17
N ARG A 136 11.09 10.49 0.91
CA ARG A 136 10.09 11.57 0.99
C ARG A 136 10.32 12.67 -0.05
N LEU A 137 11.58 12.98 -0.35
CA LEU A 137 11.90 13.96 -1.39
C LEU A 137 11.61 13.41 -2.79
N VAL A 138 11.94 12.14 -3.05
CA VAL A 138 11.58 11.45 -4.30
C VAL A 138 10.07 11.46 -4.50
N ASP A 139 9.31 11.05 -3.48
CA ASP A 139 7.84 11.04 -3.51
C ASP A 139 7.28 12.42 -3.88
N ALA A 140 7.74 13.48 -3.21
CA ALA A 140 7.33 14.85 -3.50
C ALA A 140 7.63 15.26 -4.96
N GLN A 141 8.80 14.90 -5.49
CA GLN A 141 9.18 15.20 -6.88
C GLN A 141 8.37 14.40 -7.90
N VAL A 142 8.10 13.11 -7.63
CA VAL A 142 7.27 12.25 -8.47
C VAL A 142 5.85 12.78 -8.52
N HIS A 143 5.24 13.05 -7.37
CA HIS A 143 3.89 13.61 -7.28
C HIS A 143 3.78 14.97 -8.00
N LYS A 144 4.77 15.85 -7.82
CA LYS A 144 4.82 17.13 -8.53
C LYS A 144 4.89 16.90 -10.04
N LYS A 145 5.78 16.03 -10.50
CA LYS A 145 5.96 15.76 -11.93
C LYS A 145 4.72 15.14 -12.58
N ILE A 146 4.04 14.23 -11.88
CA ILE A 146 2.79 13.63 -12.37
C ILE A 146 1.71 14.71 -12.49
N ARG A 147 1.56 15.59 -11.50
CA ARG A 147 0.62 16.73 -11.58
C ARG A 147 0.91 17.63 -12.78
N ASP A 148 2.18 17.97 -13.00
CA ASP A 148 2.57 18.90 -14.04
C ASP A 148 2.46 18.29 -15.45
N ALA A 149 2.83 17.01 -15.60
CA ALA A 149 2.91 16.34 -16.91
C ALA A 149 1.64 15.58 -17.30
N PHE A 150 0.85 15.12 -16.33
CA PHE A 150 -0.31 14.25 -16.53
C PHE A 150 -1.48 14.64 -15.61
N PRO A 151 -2.02 15.86 -15.73
CA PRO A 151 -3.10 16.34 -14.87
C PRO A 151 -4.36 15.43 -14.91
N GLU A 152 -4.61 14.76 -16.04
CA GLU A 152 -5.70 13.79 -16.19
C GLU A 152 -5.47 12.51 -15.38
N VAL A 153 -4.21 12.08 -15.20
CA VAL A 153 -3.87 10.93 -14.36
C VAL A 153 -4.12 11.28 -12.90
N VAL A 154 -3.80 12.51 -12.49
CA VAL A 154 -4.10 13.00 -11.15
C VAL A 154 -5.61 13.03 -10.91
N GLN A 155 -6.41 13.51 -11.86
CA GLN A 155 -7.86 13.44 -11.76
C GLN A 155 -8.38 12.00 -11.63
N GLN A 156 -7.74 11.01 -12.27
CA GLN A 156 -8.11 9.60 -12.10
C GLN A 156 -7.67 9.00 -10.76
N LEU A 157 -6.53 9.43 -10.22
CA LEU A 157 -6.04 9.03 -8.89
C LEU A 157 -6.81 9.71 -7.75
N GLU A 158 -7.24 10.96 -7.96
CA GLU A 158 -8.06 11.77 -7.04
C GLU A 158 -9.56 11.50 -7.21
N ALA A 159 -9.99 10.88 -8.31
CA ALA A 159 -11.32 10.33 -8.46
C ALA A 159 -11.44 9.13 -7.52
N TRP A 160 -11.87 9.42 -6.29
CA TRP A 160 -12.26 8.44 -5.30
C TRP A 160 -13.22 7.42 -5.93
N GLN A 161 -12.74 6.19 -6.14
CA GLN A 161 -13.56 5.09 -6.66
C GLN A 161 -14.63 4.64 -5.65
N LEU A 162 -14.55 5.14 -4.41
CA LEU A 162 -15.36 4.82 -3.25
C LEU A 162 -15.59 6.11 -2.45
N PRO A 163 -16.77 6.42 -1.88
CA PRO A 163 -16.97 7.63 -1.06
C PRO A 163 -16.12 7.66 0.22
N ASP A 164 -15.97 8.83 0.86
CA ASP A 164 -15.20 9.06 2.10
C ASP A 164 -15.46 7.99 3.17
N PHE A 165 -14.42 7.27 3.61
CA PHE A 165 -14.51 6.18 4.59
C PHE A 165 -15.01 6.62 5.98
N HIS A 166 -14.95 7.91 6.32
CA HIS A 166 -15.39 8.44 7.60
C HIS A 166 -16.91 8.39 7.83
N ILE A 167 -17.69 8.04 6.80
CA ILE A 167 -19.16 7.93 6.87
C ILE A 167 -19.70 6.52 6.63
N TRP A 168 -18.85 5.51 6.48
CA TRP A 168 -19.30 4.17 6.07
C TRP A 168 -19.94 3.40 7.20
N MET A 169 -21.17 2.95 6.98
CA MET A 169 -21.82 1.86 7.72
C MET A 169 -21.91 0.63 6.82
N ASP A 170 -22.19 -0.54 7.38
CA ASP A 170 -22.37 -1.76 6.61
C ASP A 170 -23.52 -1.70 5.58
N ALA A 171 -24.59 -0.97 5.88
CA ALA A 171 -25.68 -0.70 4.94
C ALA A 171 -25.19 0.08 3.71
N TRP A 172 -24.28 1.04 3.91
CA TRP A 172 -23.64 1.78 2.81
C TRP A 172 -22.64 0.88 2.06
N PHE A 173 -21.94 0.00 2.78
CA PHE A 173 -21.06 -0.98 2.16
C PHE A 173 -21.84 -1.84 1.15
N ILE A 174 -23.02 -2.33 1.52
CA ILE A 174 -23.90 -3.09 0.60
C ILE A 174 -24.29 -2.25 -0.61
N GLN A 175 -24.70 -1.00 -0.41
CA GLN A 175 -25.21 -0.16 -1.49
C GLN A 175 -24.12 0.27 -2.48
N PHE A 176 -22.92 0.60 -2.01
CA PHE A 176 -21.91 1.28 -2.82
C PHE A 176 -20.65 0.45 -3.05
N ALA A 177 -20.13 -0.22 -2.03
CA ALA A 177 -18.85 -0.93 -2.11
C ALA A 177 -19.01 -2.33 -2.68
N LEU A 178 -20.00 -3.07 -2.18
CA LEU A 178 -20.22 -4.48 -2.51
C LEU A 178 -20.46 -4.71 -4.01
N PRO A 179 -21.21 -3.88 -4.77
CA PRO A 179 -21.39 -4.08 -6.22
C PRO A 179 -20.07 -3.96 -6.98
N VAL A 180 -19.22 -3.01 -6.59
CA VAL A 180 -17.88 -2.81 -7.19
C VAL A 180 -16.99 -4.00 -6.86
N ILE A 181 -16.92 -4.40 -5.59
CA ILE A 181 -16.13 -5.55 -5.13
C ILE A 181 -16.58 -6.83 -5.84
N LYS A 182 -17.89 -7.10 -5.90
CA LYS A 182 -18.44 -8.26 -6.63
C LYS A 182 -17.98 -8.28 -8.08
N ARG A 183 -18.07 -7.14 -8.77
CA ARG A 183 -17.63 -7.03 -10.17
C ARG A 183 -16.14 -7.36 -10.32
N GLU A 184 -15.29 -6.84 -9.44
CA GLU A 184 -13.85 -7.11 -9.49
C GLU A 184 -13.52 -8.59 -9.22
N LEU A 185 -14.17 -9.20 -8.23
CA LEU A 185 -13.99 -10.63 -7.91
C LEU A 185 -14.46 -11.55 -9.04
N VAL A 186 -15.67 -11.31 -9.57
CA VAL A 186 -16.27 -12.13 -10.63
C VAL A 186 -15.53 -11.98 -11.96
N SER A 187 -15.03 -10.77 -12.26
CA SER A 187 -14.26 -10.53 -13.49
C SER A 187 -12.89 -11.23 -13.52
N GLY A 188 -12.43 -11.76 -12.37
CA GLY A 188 -11.09 -12.30 -12.21
C GLY A 188 -9.98 -11.25 -12.14
N GLY A 189 -10.33 -9.95 -12.11
CA GLY A 189 -9.37 -8.85 -11.97
C GLY A 189 -8.64 -8.87 -10.62
N VAL A 190 -9.26 -9.47 -9.60
CA VAL A 190 -8.64 -9.78 -8.31
C VAL A 190 -9.09 -11.18 -7.89
N SER A 191 -8.13 -12.05 -7.54
CA SER A 191 -8.40 -13.40 -7.04
C SER A 191 -7.77 -13.56 -5.65
N PRO A 192 -8.41 -13.04 -4.58
CA PRO A 192 -7.83 -13.06 -3.25
C PRO A 192 -7.76 -14.49 -2.71
N SER A 193 -6.72 -14.80 -1.94
CA SER A 193 -6.68 -16.05 -1.16
C SER A 193 -7.35 -15.92 0.21
N LEU A 194 -7.47 -14.70 0.73
CA LEU A 194 -8.15 -14.37 2.00
C LEU A 194 -8.85 -13.02 1.83
N ILE A 195 -10.08 -12.94 2.34
CA ILE A 195 -10.83 -11.70 2.50
C ILE A 195 -11.06 -11.49 3.99
N THR A 196 -10.65 -10.34 4.52
CA THR A 196 -10.97 -9.91 5.88
C THR A 196 -12.14 -8.93 5.84
N LEU A 197 -13.15 -9.17 6.68
CA LEU A 197 -14.31 -8.29 6.82
C LEU A 197 -14.31 -7.68 8.21
N TRP A 198 -14.10 -6.36 8.28
CA TRP A 198 -13.96 -5.62 9.54
C TRP A 198 -14.84 -4.37 9.52
N LEU A 199 -16.09 -4.54 9.93
CA LEU A 199 -17.12 -3.49 9.98
C LEU A 199 -17.70 -3.44 11.41
N GLY A 200 -18.58 -2.47 11.70
CA GLY A 200 -19.28 -2.39 12.99
C GLY A 200 -18.85 -1.25 13.90
N ALA A 201 -17.61 -0.73 13.76
CA ALA A 201 -17.14 0.37 14.61
C ALA A 201 -17.94 1.66 14.37
N ASN A 202 -18.32 1.93 13.12
CA ASN A 202 -19.14 3.09 12.78
C ASN A 202 -20.61 2.86 13.15
N ASP A 203 -21.12 1.69 12.81
CA ASP A 203 -22.48 1.18 13.05
C ASP A 203 -22.85 1.27 14.54
N ALA A 204 -21.88 1.01 15.43
CA ALA A 204 -21.99 1.11 16.88
C ALA A 204 -22.01 2.54 17.46
N ALA A 205 -22.23 3.57 16.61
CA ALA A 205 -22.56 4.90 17.12
C ALA A 205 -23.78 4.84 18.03
N LEU A 206 -23.79 5.67 19.08
CA LEU A 206 -24.97 5.82 19.93
C LEU A 206 -26.08 6.54 19.14
N ALA A 207 -27.29 6.00 19.20
CA ALA A 207 -28.44 6.50 18.43
C ALA A 207 -28.84 7.95 18.80
N ASP A 208 -28.53 8.37 20.02
CA ASP A 208 -28.74 9.71 20.57
C ASP A 208 -27.44 10.55 20.63
N GLY A 209 -26.33 10.00 20.16
CA GLY A 209 -25.01 10.64 20.22
C GLY A 209 -24.71 11.57 19.04
N PRO A 210 -23.63 12.37 19.12
CA PRO A 210 -23.19 13.27 18.04
C PRO A 210 -22.91 12.59 16.68
N SER A 211 -22.71 11.28 16.67
CA SER A 211 -22.43 10.47 15.49
C SER A 211 -23.63 9.59 15.09
N SER A 212 -24.84 9.87 15.58
CA SER A 212 -26.05 9.03 15.39
C SER A 212 -26.41 8.75 13.93
N ARG A 213 -26.00 9.61 12.99
CA ARG A 213 -26.13 9.36 11.54
C ARG A 213 -25.45 8.07 11.06
N GLN A 214 -24.48 7.56 11.82
CA GLN A 214 -23.76 6.33 11.54
C GLN A 214 -24.37 5.12 12.26
N HIS A 215 -25.41 5.32 13.09
CA HIS A 215 -26.01 4.24 13.83
C HIS A 215 -26.78 3.30 12.89
N VAL A 216 -26.56 2.00 13.04
CA VAL A 216 -27.35 0.93 12.41
C VAL A 216 -27.84 0.02 13.50
N ALA A 217 -29.13 -0.26 13.62
CA ALA A 217 -29.64 -1.17 14.66
C ALA A 217 -28.88 -2.51 14.65
N VAL A 218 -28.59 -3.10 15.81
CA VAL A 218 -27.72 -4.28 15.96
C VAL A 218 -28.22 -5.46 15.10
N GLU A 219 -29.53 -5.68 15.04
CA GLU A 219 -30.15 -6.71 14.21
C GLU A 219 -30.00 -6.42 12.71
N GLY A 220 -30.07 -5.14 12.34
CA GLY A 220 -29.79 -4.67 10.99
C GLY A 220 -28.33 -4.92 10.62
N TYR A 221 -27.41 -4.61 11.53
CA TYR A 221 -25.98 -4.89 11.35
C TYR A 221 -25.69 -6.38 11.13
N ALA A 222 -26.28 -7.25 11.96
CA ALA A 222 -26.13 -8.70 11.80
C ALA A 222 -26.67 -9.19 10.44
N SER A 223 -27.82 -8.68 10.00
CA SER A 223 -28.43 -9.03 8.73
C SER A 223 -27.59 -8.57 7.54
N ASN A 224 -27.05 -7.35 7.61
CA ASN A 224 -26.15 -6.79 6.59
C ASN A 224 -24.85 -7.59 6.51
N LEU A 225 -24.26 -7.94 7.66
CA LEU A 225 -23.05 -8.76 7.72
C LEU A 225 -23.28 -10.12 7.06
N GLU A 226 -24.43 -10.76 7.31
CA GLU A 226 -24.82 -12.01 6.65
C GLU A 226 -24.94 -11.86 5.13
N GLU A 227 -25.60 -10.82 4.65
CA GLU A 227 -25.72 -10.55 3.21
C GLU A 227 -24.34 -10.36 2.56
N ILE A 228 -23.46 -9.57 3.18
CA ILE A 228 -22.11 -9.30 2.68
C ILE A 228 -21.29 -10.60 2.62
N VAL A 229 -21.32 -11.41 3.67
CA VAL A 229 -20.58 -12.69 3.73
C VAL A 229 -21.04 -13.64 2.62
N LEU A 230 -22.35 -13.81 2.43
CA LEU A 230 -22.91 -14.69 1.41
C LEU A 230 -22.55 -14.20 -0.01
N ALA A 231 -22.64 -12.89 -0.21
CA ALA A 231 -22.23 -12.23 -1.45
C ALA A 231 -20.75 -12.47 -1.79
N LEU A 232 -19.85 -12.31 -0.82
CA LEU A 232 -18.42 -12.52 -1.01
C LEU A 232 -18.10 -13.98 -1.30
N ARG A 233 -18.73 -14.93 -0.59
CA ARG A 233 -18.58 -16.37 -0.87
C ARG A 233 -18.99 -16.74 -2.29
N THR A 234 -20.08 -16.18 -2.78
CA THR A 234 -20.53 -16.41 -4.17
C THR A 234 -19.56 -15.81 -5.19
N SER A 235 -19.01 -14.64 -4.88
CA SER A 235 -18.17 -13.89 -5.84
C SER A 235 -16.71 -14.34 -5.86
N ALA A 236 -16.22 -14.90 -4.76
CA ALA A 236 -14.86 -15.41 -4.59
C ALA A 236 -14.89 -16.78 -3.89
N PRO A 237 -15.36 -17.85 -4.56
CA PRO A 237 -15.58 -19.17 -3.94
C PRO A 237 -14.30 -19.84 -3.46
N ASN A 238 -13.13 -19.41 -3.95
CA ASN A 238 -11.82 -19.96 -3.58
C ASN A 238 -11.10 -19.12 -2.50
N ALA A 239 -11.68 -18.01 -2.06
CA ALA A 239 -11.09 -17.17 -1.03
C ALA A 239 -11.54 -17.64 0.36
N ASP A 240 -10.58 -17.78 1.27
CA ASP A 240 -10.90 -17.88 2.69
C ASP A 240 -11.52 -16.56 3.18
N LEU A 241 -12.39 -16.62 4.19
CA LEU A 241 -13.05 -15.45 4.76
C LEU A 241 -12.81 -15.40 6.26
N LEU A 242 -12.38 -14.25 6.77
CA LEU A 242 -12.19 -13.99 8.20
C LEU A 242 -12.97 -12.74 8.59
N ILE A 243 -13.83 -12.87 9.60
CA ILE A 243 -14.53 -11.72 10.19
C ILE A 243 -13.70 -11.17 11.35
N ILE A 244 -13.64 -9.86 11.50
CA ILE A 244 -12.95 -9.18 12.61
C ILE A 244 -13.98 -8.29 13.32
N THR A 245 -14.12 -8.45 14.63
CA THR A 245 -15.06 -7.63 15.42
C THR A 245 -14.54 -6.19 15.58
N PRO A 246 -15.41 -5.18 15.76
CA PRO A 246 -14.96 -3.87 16.20
C PRO A 246 -14.20 -4.01 17.53
N PRO A 247 -13.07 -3.29 17.74
CA PRO A 247 -12.32 -3.36 18.99
C PRO A 247 -13.06 -2.64 20.13
N HIS A 248 -12.45 -2.61 21.32
CA HIS A 248 -12.96 -1.81 22.44
C HIS A 248 -12.95 -0.32 22.13
N VAL A 249 -13.75 0.44 22.89
CA VAL A 249 -13.81 1.90 22.85
C VAL A 249 -13.38 2.44 24.20
N ASP A 250 -12.61 3.54 24.22
CA ASP A 250 -12.29 4.24 25.47
C ASP A 250 -13.32 5.37 25.68
N ASP A 251 -14.34 5.08 26.50
CA ASP A 251 -15.45 6.00 26.77
C ASP A 251 -14.99 7.36 27.30
N ALA A 252 -13.93 7.40 28.11
CA ALA A 252 -13.42 8.64 28.69
C ALA A 252 -12.75 9.50 27.61
N ALA A 253 -11.89 8.89 26.79
CA ALA A 253 -11.24 9.56 25.66
C ALA A 253 -12.28 10.04 24.63
N ARG A 254 -13.30 9.22 24.32
CA ARG A 254 -14.41 9.60 23.43
C ARG A 254 -15.16 10.81 23.95
N ARG A 255 -15.56 10.78 25.23
CA ARG A 255 -16.30 11.88 25.87
C ARG A 255 -15.50 13.17 25.86
N HIS A 256 -14.20 13.10 26.15
CA HIS A 256 -13.31 14.26 26.09
C HIS A 256 -13.23 14.84 24.68
N ARG A 257 -13.07 13.98 23.65
CA ARG A 257 -12.99 14.39 22.23
C ARG A 257 -14.28 15.01 21.67
N ARG A 258 -15.41 14.77 22.33
CA ARG A 258 -16.75 15.19 21.89
C ARG A 258 -17.38 16.20 22.84
N ALA A 259 -16.53 17.03 23.47
CA ALA A 259 -16.96 18.14 24.33
C ALA A 259 -17.98 17.71 25.41
N GLY A 260 -17.72 16.59 26.08
CA GLY A 260 -18.57 16.06 27.15
C GLY A 260 -19.67 15.10 26.69
N HIS A 261 -19.92 14.97 25.39
CA HIS A 261 -20.91 14.04 24.84
C HIS A 261 -20.25 12.72 24.46
N LEU A 262 -20.95 11.61 24.62
CA LEU A 262 -20.45 10.31 24.17
C LEU A 262 -21.09 9.98 22.83
N ASP A 263 -20.28 9.66 21.81
CA ASP A 263 -20.80 9.30 20.48
C ASP A 263 -20.71 7.80 20.19
N ARG A 264 -19.85 7.08 20.91
CA ARG A 264 -19.68 5.63 20.94
C ARG A 264 -19.29 5.21 22.35
N SER A 265 -19.76 4.06 22.79
CA SER A 265 -19.37 3.46 24.07
C SER A 265 -18.82 2.06 23.86
N ASN A 266 -17.98 1.60 24.79
CA ASN A 266 -17.44 0.25 24.79
C ASN A 266 -18.54 -0.81 24.95
N ALA A 267 -19.58 -0.47 25.72
CA ALA A 267 -20.77 -1.32 25.89
C ALA A 267 -21.52 -1.48 24.56
N MET A 268 -21.71 -0.39 23.82
CA MET A 268 -22.34 -0.47 22.49
C MET A 268 -21.47 -1.24 21.52
N ALA A 269 -20.16 -0.94 21.43
CA ALA A 269 -19.23 -1.71 20.61
C ALA A 269 -19.26 -3.22 20.94
N GLY A 270 -19.43 -3.58 22.22
CA GLY A 270 -19.58 -4.96 22.66
C GLY A 270 -20.85 -5.64 22.14
N ALA A 271 -21.97 -4.91 22.01
CA ALA A 271 -23.19 -5.46 21.41
C ALA A 271 -22.99 -5.81 19.93
N TYR A 272 -22.28 -4.97 19.17
CA TYR A 272 -21.95 -5.23 17.76
C TYR A 272 -20.90 -6.32 17.62
N ALA A 273 -19.88 -6.35 18.49
CA ALA A 273 -18.91 -7.42 18.53
C ALA A 273 -19.58 -8.77 18.79
N LYS A 274 -20.51 -8.83 19.74
CA LYS A 274 -21.32 -10.03 19.99
C LYS A 274 -22.14 -10.43 18.76
N ALA A 275 -22.88 -9.50 18.16
CA ALA A 275 -23.67 -9.78 16.95
C ALA A 275 -22.77 -10.26 15.79
N CYS A 276 -21.56 -9.72 15.68
CA CYS A 276 -20.56 -10.10 14.71
C CYS A 276 -20.06 -11.54 14.93
N VAL A 277 -19.78 -11.93 16.19
CA VAL A 277 -19.39 -13.30 16.56
C VAL A 277 -20.54 -14.27 16.29
N ASP A 278 -21.76 -13.96 16.77
CA ASP A 278 -22.94 -14.82 16.58
C ASP A 278 -23.23 -15.04 15.07
N THR A 279 -23.07 -14.00 14.25
CA THR A 279 -23.23 -14.09 12.79
C THR A 279 -22.12 -14.93 12.14
N ALA A 280 -20.88 -14.75 12.58
CA ALA A 280 -19.75 -15.56 12.10
C ALA A 280 -19.93 -17.04 12.43
N GLU A 281 -20.38 -17.37 13.64
CA GLU A 281 -20.72 -18.73 14.06
C GLU A 281 -21.85 -19.32 13.23
N LYS A 282 -22.96 -18.57 13.06
CA LYS A 282 -24.09 -18.96 12.21
C LYS A 282 -23.64 -19.33 10.80
N LEU A 283 -22.73 -18.55 10.22
CA LEU A 283 -22.23 -18.73 8.86
C LEU A 283 -21.01 -19.64 8.76
N ARG A 284 -20.51 -20.16 9.89
CA ARG A 284 -19.29 -20.97 9.99
C ARG A 284 -18.09 -20.28 9.34
N VAL A 285 -17.90 -19.00 9.68
CA VAL A 285 -16.75 -18.20 9.26
C VAL A 285 -15.87 -17.98 10.50
N PRO A 286 -14.55 -18.21 10.43
CA PRO A 286 -13.66 -17.85 11.51
C PRO A 286 -13.79 -16.37 11.88
N VAL A 287 -13.69 -16.07 13.18
CA VAL A 287 -13.75 -14.71 13.72
C VAL A 287 -12.54 -14.38 14.57
N LEU A 288 -11.97 -13.19 14.38
CA LEU A 288 -11.01 -12.57 15.29
C LEU A 288 -11.75 -11.58 16.18
N ASP A 289 -12.02 -11.98 17.42
CA ASP A 289 -12.77 -11.17 18.36
C ASP A 289 -11.89 -10.16 19.11
N LEU A 290 -11.61 -9.04 18.44
CA LEU A 290 -10.78 -7.97 18.99
C LEU A 290 -11.43 -7.29 20.21
N HIS A 291 -12.76 -7.19 20.28
CA HIS A 291 -13.43 -6.61 21.44
C HIS A 291 -13.09 -7.37 22.72
N THR A 292 -13.29 -8.69 22.71
CA THR A 292 -12.96 -9.56 23.86
C THR A 292 -11.48 -9.51 24.19
N ILE A 293 -10.61 -9.62 23.18
CA ILE A 293 -9.15 -9.61 23.39
C ILE A 293 -8.69 -8.28 24.00
N PHE A 294 -9.16 -7.15 23.49
CA PHE A 294 -8.69 -5.84 23.94
C PHE A 294 -9.23 -5.50 25.33
N ASN A 295 -10.46 -5.89 25.66
CA ASN A 295 -11.01 -5.73 27.02
C ASN A 295 -10.29 -6.60 28.07
N ALA A 296 -9.59 -7.66 27.65
CA ALA A 296 -8.76 -8.47 28.54
C ALA A 296 -7.37 -7.89 28.81
N LEU A 297 -6.94 -6.84 28.08
CA LEU A 297 -5.67 -6.16 28.30
C LEU A 297 -5.68 -5.36 29.62
N SER A 298 -4.49 -5.01 30.12
CA SER A 298 -4.41 -4.07 31.24
C SER A 298 -4.99 -2.70 30.86
N ALA A 299 -5.49 -1.93 31.84
CA ALA A 299 -6.04 -0.60 31.58
C ALA A 299 -5.04 0.32 30.84
N HIS A 300 -3.75 0.21 31.14
CA HIS A 300 -2.69 0.94 30.45
C HIS A 300 -2.60 0.55 28.97
N GLU A 301 -2.61 -0.75 28.66
CA GLU A 301 -2.57 -1.25 27.28
C GLU A 301 -3.84 -0.92 26.50
N GLN A 302 -5.01 -0.97 27.14
CA GLN A 302 -6.28 -0.54 26.54
C GLN A 302 -6.22 0.91 26.07
N THR A 303 -5.70 1.82 26.90
CA THR A 303 -5.51 3.22 26.51
C THR A 303 -4.42 3.37 25.45
N MET A 304 -3.28 2.68 25.58
CA MET A 304 -2.21 2.73 24.57
C MET A 304 -2.64 2.20 23.20
N ALA A 305 -3.59 1.27 23.16
CA ALA A 305 -4.09 0.67 21.92
C ALA A 305 -4.81 1.68 21.03
N LEU A 306 -5.37 2.76 21.58
CA LEU A 306 -6.20 3.72 20.87
C LEU A 306 -5.56 5.12 20.82
N ALA A 307 -5.60 5.79 19.68
CA ALA A 307 -5.07 7.14 19.50
C ALA A 307 -6.05 8.24 19.97
N ASP A 308 -7.35 7.98 19.88
CA ASP A 308 -8.42 8.93 20.19
C ASP A 308 -9.62 8.28 20.89
N GLY A 309 -9.40 7.10 21.49
CA GLY A 309 -10.42 6.27 22.09
C GLY A 309 -11.31 5.50 21.11
N LEU A 310 -11.01 5.53 19.80
CA LEU A 310 -11.68 4.73 18.77
C LEU A 310 -10.70 4.11 17.78
N HIS A 311 -9.82 4.92 17.18
CA HIS A 311 -8.86 4.49 16.17
C HIS A 311 -7.63 3.88 16.82
N LEU A 312 -7.11 2.81 16.23
CA LEU A 312 -5.89 2.16 16.71
C LEU A 312 -4.69 3.10 16.63
N SER A 313 -3.88 3.13 17.69
CA SER A 313 -2.57 3.75 17.67
C SER A 313 -1.56 2.91 16.86
N ALA A 314 -0.34 3.41 16.65
CA ALA A 314 0.72 2.61 16.04
C ALA A 314 1.02 1.32 16.85
N TRP A 315 0.87 1.36 18.18
CA TRP A 315 1.03 0.18 19.03
C TRP A 315 -0.16 -0.77 18.87
N GLY A 316 -1.40 -0.25 18.87
CA GLY A 316 -2.61 -1.04 18.65
C GLY A 316 -2.60 -1.76 17.30
N ASN A 317 -2.18 -1.07 16.23
CA ASN A 317 -2.05 -1.67 14.90
C ASN A 317 -1.04 -2.84 14.88
N ARG A 318 0.13 -2.70 15.54
CA ARG A 318 1.10 -3.81 15.65
C ARG A 318 0.56 -4.99 16.45
N LEU A 319 -0.28 -4.74 17.46
CA LEU A 319 -0.94 -5.82 18.19
C LEU A 319 -1.95 -6.55 17.30
N VAL A 320 -2.80 -5.83 16.56
CA VAL A 320 -3.75 -6.43 15.61
C VAL A 320 -3.04 -7.23 14.54
N ASP A 321 -1.94 -6.74 13.97
CA ASP A 321 -1.14 -7.49 12.98
C ASP A 321 -0.72 -8.85 13.52
N ARG A 322 -0.13 -8.90 14.73
CA ARG A 322 0.27 -10.17 15.36
C ARG A 322 -0.93 -11.10 15.62
N LEU A 323 -2.04 -10.57 16.10
CA LEU A 323 -3.25 -11.34 16.36
C LEU A 323 -3.87 -11.88 15.06
N LEU A 324 -3.85 -11.09 13.99
CA LEU A 324 -4.32 -11.47 12.67
C LEU A 324 -3.48 -12.60 12.10
N TRP A 325 -2.15 -12.48 12.14
CA TRP A 325 -1.25 -13.56 11.71
C TRP A 325 -1.44 -14.85 12.50
N ALA A 326 -1.56 -14.75 13.82
CA ALA A 326 -1.85 -15.90 14.67
C ALA A 326 -3.20 -16.55 14.31
N LYS A 327 -4.24 -15.74 14.08
CA LYS A 327 -5.55 -16.24 13.71
C LYS A 327 -5.56 -16.87 12.32
N VAL A 328 -4.83 -16.31 11.36
CA VAL A 328 -4.69 -16.89 10.02
C VAL A 328 -3.94 -18.22 10.07
N ALA A 329 -2.88 -18.31 10.87
CA ALA A 329 -2.15 -19.56 11.06
C ALA A 329 -3.02 -20.67 11.69
N ASP A 330 -3.85 -20.31 12.67
CA ASP A 330 -4.79 -21.22 13.34
C ASP A 330 -5.96 -21.65 12.43
N ALA A 331 -6.64 -20.68 11.83
CA ALA A 331 -7.88 -20.92 11.09
C ALA A 331 -7.66 -21.37 9.63
N PHE A 332 -6.54 -21.00 9.01
CA PHE A 332 -6.24 -21.26 7.60
C PHE A 332 -4.81 -21.80 7.42
N PRO A 333 -4.46 -22.96 8.01
CA PRO A 333 -3.08 -23.47 8.01
C PRO A 333 -2.52 -23.70 6.60
N ALA A 334 -3.36 -24.07 5.62
CA ALA A 334 -2.97 -24.22 4.21
C ALA A 334 -2.67 -22.89 3.51
N LEU A 335 -3.34 -21.79 3.91
CA LEU A 335 -3.02 -20.45 3.44
C LEU A 335 -1.74 -19.95 4.09
N ALA A 336 -1.61 -20.12 5.41
CA ALA A 336 -0.46 -19.67 6.18
C ALA A 336 0.86 -20.29 5.69
N SER A 337 0.84 -21.58 5.31
CA SER A 337 2.02 -22.25 4.75
C SER A 337 2.47 -21.66 3.40
N ARG A 338 1.53 -21.19 2.56
CA ARG A 338 1.85 -20.51 1.29
C ARG A 338 2.45 -19.13 1.50
N LEU A 339 2.02 -18.40 2.54
CA LEU A 339 2.55 -17.07 2.87
C LEU A 339 4.00 -17.10 3.37
N GLN A 340 4.49 -18.27 3.83
CA GLN A 340 5.88 -18.47 4.23
C GLN A 340 6.83 -18.77 3.06
N VAL A 341 6.30 -18.99 1.85
CA VAL A 341 7.11 -19.21 0.65
C VAL A 341 7.35 -17.86 -0.03
N GLN A 342 8.57 -17.32 0.07
CA GLN A 342 8.98 -16.22 -0.80
C GLN A 342 8.98 -16.70 -2.25
N VAL A 343 7.93 -16.37 -3.00
CA VAL A 343 7.94 -16.49 -4.46
C VAL A 343 8.56 -15.23 -5.04
N ILE A 344 9.85 -15.04 -4.77
CA ILE A 344 10.69 -14.10 -5.52
C ILE A 344 11.55 -15.00 -6.41
N PRO A 345 11.67 -14.72 -7.72
CA PRO A 345 12.69 -15.38 -8.53
C PRO A 345 14.02 -15.22 -7.82
N ASN A 346 14.76 -16.32 -7.63
CA ASN A 346 16.15 -16.20 -7.23
C ASN A 346 16.89 -15.58 -8.42
N TRP A 347 17.05 -14.25 -8.39
CA TRP A 347 17.66 -13.47 -9.47
C TRP A 347 19.13 -13.85 -9.71
N ASP A 348 19.79 -14.49 -8.74
CA ASP A 348 21.14 -15.04 -8.90
C ASP A 348 21.16 -16.39 -9.65
N ARG A 349 19.98 -16.98 -9.93
CA ARG A 349 19.82 -18.26 -10.65
C ARG A 349 19.15 -18.12 -12.02
N LEU A 350 18.83 -16.90 -12.44
CA LEU A 350 18.37 -16.62 -13.79
C LEU A 350 19.59 -16.33 -14.67
N THR A 351 20.24 -17.42 -15.11
CA THR A 351 21.29 -17.42 -16.14
C THR A 351 20.76 -18.00 -17.44
#